data_AF-A0A1F8LML2-F1
#
_entry.id   AF-A0A1F8LML2-F1
#
_cell.length_a   1.000
_cell.length_b   1.000
_cell.length_c   1.000
_cell.angle_alpha   90.00
_cell.angle_beta   90.00
_cell.angle_gamma   90.00
#
_symmetry.space_group_name_H-M   'P 1'
#
loop_
_entity.id
_entity.type
_entity.pdbx_description
1 polymer ?
#
loop_
_entity_poly.entity_id
_entity_poly.type
_entity_poly.pdbx_seq_one_letter_code
_entity_poly.pdbx_strand_id
1 'polypeptide(L)'
;MPERFEEPVVPGLEEVLAPEWAWLVSRPHPWRRQLWIKGRRLTAGDLARTMEIEDWSPERAAAEFDLPVDAIVEAQRYAAANRDLVEAEEREDRLAAEAGMPRASGTE
;
A
#
# COMPACT_ATOMS: atom_id res chain seq x y z
N MET A 1 30.46 -21.52 19.56
CA MET A 1 30.12 -21.19 18.16
C MET A 1 28.62 -20.89 18.16
N PRO A 2 28.15 -19.75 17.64
CA PRO A 2 26.84 -19.21 18.02
C PRO A 2 25.70 -20.03 17.41
N GLU A 3 24.63 -20.09 18.19
CA GLU A 3 23.43 -20.90 18.03
C GLU A 3 22.73 -20.58 16.70
N ARG A 4 22.61 -21.60 15.85
CA ARG A 4 21.77 -21.59 14.67
C ARG A 4 20.32 -21.65 15.16
N PHE A 5 19.68 -20.49 15.31
CA PHE A 5 18.24 -20.42 15.51
C PHE A 5 17.56 -20.98 14.26
N GLU A 6 17.25 -22.27 14.30
CA GLU A 6 16.33 -22.89 13.38
C GLU A 6 14.94 -22.39 13.80
N GLU A 7 14.50 -21.30 13.19
CA GLU A 7 13.16 -20.75 13.41
C GLU A 7 12.14 -21.81 13.00
N PRO A 8 11.28 -22.29 13.93
CA PRO A 8 10.28 -23.27 13.59
C PRO A 8 9.22 -22.62 12.69
N VAL A 9 9.22 -22.97 11.41
CA VAL A 9 8.15 -22.67 10.47
C VAL A 9 6.92 -23.46 10.90
N VAL A 10 6.03 -22.81 11.66
CA VAL A 10 4.72 -23.34 12.03
C VAL A 10 3.82 -23.38 10.78
N PRO A 11 3.40 -24.57 10.30
CA PRO A 11 2.51 -24.68 9.16
C PRO A 11 1.07 -24.43 9.64
N GLY A 12 0.43 -23.40 9.09
CA GLY A 12 -0.91 -22.94 9.49
C GLY A 12 -1.05 -21.42 9.65
N LEU A 13 0.04 -20.66 9.53
CA LEU A 13 0.01 -19.19 9.56
C LEU A 13 -0.28 -18.56 8.19
N GLU A 14 -0.31 -19.30 7.09
CA GLU A 14 -0.56 -18.72 5.76
C GLU A 14 -1.93 -18.00 5.64
N GLU A 15 -2.91 -18.32 6.49
CA GLU A 15 -4.20 -17.58 6.57
C GLU A 15 -4.26 -16.47 7.64
N VAL A 16 -3.28 -16.39 8.54
CA VAL A 16 -3.21 -15.38 9.64
C VAL A 16 -2.23 -14.25 9.32
N LEU A 17 -1.54 -14.32 8.18
CA LEU A 17 -0.43 -13.44 7.79
C LEU A 17 -0.83 -12.34 6.79
N ALA A 18 -2.11 -12.03 6.62
CA ALA A 18 -2.43 -10.67 6.15
C ALA A 18 -2.10 -9.74 7.32
N PRO A 19 -1.08 -8.87 7.24
CA PRO A 19 -0.81 -7.95 8.33
C PRO A 19 -2.11 -7.20 8.58
N GLU A 20 -2.63 -7.21 9.82
CA GLU A 20 -3.69 -6.28 10.21
C GLU A 20 -3.07 -4.88 10.14
N TRP A 21 -3.08 -4.30 8.93
CA TRP A 21 -2.53 -3.00 8.68
C TRP A 21 -3.32 -1.98 9.51
N ALA A 22 -2.65 -1.29 10.42
CA ALA A 22 -3.30 -0.38 11.35
C ALA A 22 -3.87 0.87 10.65
N TRP A 23 -3.21 1.26 9.55
CA TRP A 23 -3.49 2.45 8.76
C TRP A 23 -3.96 2.14 7.35
N LEU A 24 -3.83 0.89 6.87
CA LEU A 24 -4.33 0.50 5.56
C LEU A 24 -5.66 -0.22 5.66
N VAL A 25 -6.63 0.22 4.86
CA VAL A 25 -7.97 -0.37 4.81
C VAL A 25 -8.30 -0.83 3.39
N SER A 26 -8.89 -2.01 3.28
CA SER A 26 -9.51 -2.42 2.03
C SER A 26 -10.81 -1.63 1.87
N ARG A 27 -11.02 -1.08 0.67
CA ARG A 27 -12.30 -0.47 0.30
C ARG A 27 -12.88 -1.27 -0.86
N PRO A 28 -14.19 -1.60 -0.84
CA PRO A 28 -14.81 -2.27 -1.96
C PRO A 28 -14.76 -1.33 -3.17
N HIS A 29 -13.98 -1.71 -4.16
CA HIS A 29 -13.85 -1.00 -5.43
C HIS A 29 -14.04 -2.02 -6.57
N PRO A 30 -14.75 -1.66 -7.65
CA PRO A 30 -15.15 -2.61 -8.70
C PRO A 30 -14.00 -3.38 -9.37
N TRP A 31 -12.78 -2.85 -9.33
CA TRP A 31 -11.61 -3.48 -9.94
C TRP A 31 -10.30 -3.25 -9.15
N ARG A 32 -10.30 -2.36 -8.14
CA ARG A 32 -9.08 -1.99 -7.40
C ARG A 32 -8.97 -2.83 -6.13
N ARG A 33 -7.86 -3.54 -5.99
CA ARG A 33 -7.51 -4.42 -4.87
C ARG A 33 -6.47 -3.80 -3.94
N GLN A 34 -5.85 -2.69 -4.34
CA GLN A 34 -4.93 -1.92 -3.48
C GLN A 34 -5.60 -1.45 -2.18
N LEU A 35 -4.82 -1.49 -1.10
CA LEU A 35 -5.24 -0.91 0.17
C LEU A 35 -5.11 0.62 0.18
N TRP A 36 -6.04 1.24 0.89
CA TRP A 36 -6.17 2.69 1.03
C TRP A 36 -5.65 3.13 2.38
N ILE A 37 -5.03 4.31 2.44
CA ILE A 37 -4.70 4.95 3.70
C ILE A 37 -6.00 5.38 4.39
N LYS A 38 -6.19 4.94 5.65
CA LYS A 38 -7.35 5.24 6.46
C LYS A 38 -7.56 6.75 6.57
N GLY A 39 -8.78 7.21 6.27
CA GLY A 39 -9.14 8.62 6.32
C GLY A 39 -8.63 9.46 5.13
N ARG A 40 -7.97 8.85 4.13
CA ARG A 40 -7.53 9.54 2.91
C ARG A 40 -8.04 8.83 1.66
N ARG A 41 -8.18 9.58 0.57
CA ARG A 41 -8.42 9.02 -0.79
C ARG A 41 -7.09 8.72 -1.50
N LEU A 42 -6.15 8.12 -0.78
CA LEU A 42 -4.79 7.81 -1.25
C LEU A 42 -4.50 6.33 -1.03
N THR A 43 -3.95 5.64 -2.03
CA THR A 43 -3.53 4.24 -1.87
C THR A 43 -2.10 4.17 -1.33
N ALA A 44 -1.75 3.04 -0.70
CA ALA A 44 -0.38 2.81 -0.26
C ALA A 44 0.61 2.80 -1.45
N GLY A 45 0.17 2.36 -2.63
CA GLY A 45 0.95 2.37 -3.86
C GLY A 45 1.25 3.78 -4.37
N ASP A 46 0.23 4.65 -4.49
CA ASP A 46 0.42 6.04 -4.91
C ASP A 46 1.34 6.79 -3.92
N LEU A 47 1.13 6.60 -2.62
CA LEU A 47 1.96 7.21 -1.58
C LEU A 47 3.44 6.78 -1.71
N ALA A 48 3.70 5.47 -1.81
CA ALA A 48 5.06 4.95 -1.98
C ALA A 48 5.71 5.44 -3.28
N ARG A 49 4.94 5.52 -4.37
CA ARG A 49 5.43 6.05 -5.66
C ARG A 49 5.76 7.54 -5.56
N THR A 50 4.91 8.35 -4.95
CA THR A 50 5.20 9.79 -4.74
C THR A 50 6.45 9.97 -3.91
N MET A 51 6.63 9.18 -2.84
CA MET A 51 7.84 9.22 -2.03
C MET A 51 9.10 8.85 -2.82
N GLU A 52 9.01 7.85 -3.71
CA GLU A 52 10.12 7.43 -4.58
C GLU A 52 10.45 8.48 -5.65
N ILE A 53 9.44 9.13 -6.24
CA ILE A 53 9.61 10.20 -7.24
C ILE A 53 10.21 11.47 -6.63
N GLU A 54 9.71 11.86 -5.46
CA GLU A 54 10.08 13.11 -4.80
C GLU A 54 11.29 12.95 -3.86
N ASP A 55 11.81 11.72 -3.68
CA ASP A 55 12.87 11.35 -2.75
C ASP A 55 12.55 11.83 -1.30
N TRP A 56 11.30 11.63 -0.87
CA TRP A 56 10.86 12.08 0.45
C TRP A 56 11.19 11.08 1.54
N SER A 57 11.74 11.58 2.65
CA SER A 57 11.85 10.80 3.87
C SER A 57 10.46 10.51 4.46
N PRO A 58 10.30 9.41 5.24
CA PRO A 58 9.02 9.08 5.84
C PRO A 58 8.49 10.16 6.79
N GLU A 59 9.36 10.92 7.45
CA GLU A 59 8.97 12.07 8.28
C GLU A 59 8.47 13.25 7.45
N ARG A 60 9.10 13.49 6.28
CA ARG A 60 8.66 14.54 5.36
C ARG A 60 7.31 14.18 4.73
N ALA A 61 7.16 12.95 4.26
CA ALA A 61 5.88 12.47 3.73
C ALA A 61 4.78 12.51 4.80
N ALA A 62 5.09 12.14 6.05
CA ALA A 62 4.17 12.28 7.16
C ALA A 62 3.69 13.74 7.34
N ALA A 63 4.61 14.71 7.26
CA ALA A 63 4.26 16.13 7.34
C ALA A 63 3.43 16.61 6.13
N GLU A 64 3.84 16.26 4.91
CA GLU A 64 3.18 16.70 3.68
C GLU A 64 1.78 16.10 3.52
N PHE A 65 1.62 14.82 3.82
CA PHE A 65 0.33 14.12 3.74
C PHE A 65 -0.51 14.29 5.00
N ASP A 66 0.02 14.94 6.04
CA ASP A 66 -0.60 15.10 7.35
C ASP A 66 -1.06 13.73 7.88
N LEU A 67 -0.10 12.80 7.92
CA LEU A 67 -0.24 11.41 8.31
C LEU A 67 0.84 11.05 9.35
N PRO A 68 0.58 10.09 10.25
CA PRO A 68 1.62 9.63 11.16
C PRO A 68 2.69 8.86 10.39
N VAL A 69 3.94 8.96 10.86
CA VAL A 69 5.10 8.26 10.27
C VAL A 69 4.85 6.75 10.19
N ASP A 70 4.18 6.16 11.18
CA ASP A 70 3.76 4.75 11.15
C ASP A 70 2.91 4.40 9.92
N ALA A 71 1.97 5.26 9.52
CA ALA A 71 1.16 5.03 8.32
C ALA A 71 2.01 5.05 7.05
N ILE A 72 3.02 5.93 7.00
CA ILE A 72 3.94 6.04 5.88
C ILE A 72 4.84 4.79 5.78
N VAL A 73 5.40 4.36 6.90
CA VAL A 73 6.24 3.15 6.98
C VAL A 73 5.42 1.91 6.61
N GLU A 74 4.18 1.83 7.09
CA GLU A 74 3.27 0.74 6.76
C GLU A 74 2.92 0.70 5.27
N ALA A 75 2.64 1.86 4.67
CA ALA A 75 2.39 1.97 3.23
C ALA A 75 3.59 1.54 2.39
N GLN A 76 4.81 1.93 2.78
CA GLN A 76 6.03 1.49 2.10
C GLN A 76 6.24 -0.02 2.22
N ARG A 77 6.00 -0.61 3.40
CA ARG A 77 6.06 -2.07 3.59
C ARG A 77 5.05 -2.80 2.72
N TYR A 78 3.81 -2.30 2.67
CA TYR A 78 2.78 -2.85 1.80
C TYR A 78 3.18 -2.76 0.32
N ALA A 79 3.63 -1.59 -0.14
CA ALA A 79 4.06 -1.37 -1.52
C ALA A 79 5.26 -2.25 -1.90
N ALA A 80 6.22 -2.45 -0.99
CA ALA A 80 7.34 -3.36 -1.21
C ALA A 80 6.89 -4.83 -1.28
N ALA A 81 5.97 -5.26 -0.41
CA ALA A 81 5.46 -6.63 -0.38
C ALA A 81 4.48 -6.94 -1.53
N ASN A 82 3.82 -5.92 -2.09
CA ASN A 82 2.79 -6.05 -3.12
C ASN A 82 3.16 -5.28 -4.40
N ARG A 83 4.45 -5.12 -4.69
CA ARG A 83 4.95 -4.30 -5.81
C ARG A 83 4.31 -4.72 -7.15
N ASP A 84 4.24 -6.01 -7.42
CA ASP A 84 3.62 -6.56 -8.63
C ASP A 84 2.13 -6.21 -8.76
N LEU A 85 1.39 -6.24 -7.64
CA LEU A 85 -0.03 -5.91 -7.59
C LEU A 85 -0.24 -4.40 -7.75
N VAL A 86 0.56 -3.58 -7.06
CA VAL A 86 0.54 -2.13 -7.21
C VAL A 86 0.84 -1.74 -8.66
N GLU A 87 1.88 -2.28 -9.27
CA GLU A 87 2.26 -1.96 -10.65
C GLU A 87 1.24 -2.47 -11.69
N ALA A 88 0.65 -3.65 -11.47
CA ALA A 88 -0.42 -4.15 -12.33
C ALA A 88 -1.67 -3.24 -12.28
N GLU A 89 -2.08 -2.82 -11.08
CA GLU A 89 -3.23 -1.95 -10.90
C GLU A 89 -2.99 -0.51 -11.37
N GLU A 90 -1.76 0.00 -11.25
CA GLU A 90 -1.34 1.31 -11.79
C GLU A 90 -1.38 1.31 -13.33
N ARG A 91 -0.97 0.20 -13.96
CA ARG A 91 -1.07 0.03 -15.42
C ARG A 91 -2.53 -0.05 -15.86
N GLU A 92 -3.38 -0.76 -15.12
CA GLU A 92 -4.81 -0.77 -15.39
C GLU A 92 -5.46 0.60 -15.19
N ASP A 93 -5.09 1.37 -14.16
CA ASP A 93 -5.60 2.74 -13.97
C ASP A 93 -5.27 3.64 -15.16
N ARG A 94 -4.06 3.52 -15.69
CA ARG A 94 -3.62 4.28 -16.87
C ARG A 94 -4.45 3.91 -18.10
N LEU A 95 -4.61 2.61 -18.38
CA LEU A 95 -5.42 2.12 -19.50
C LEU A 95 -6.89 2.50 -19.36
N ALA A 96 -7.46 2.47 -18.15
CA ALA A 96 -8.82 2.90 -17.87
C ALA A 96 -9.01 4.41 -18.07
N ALA A 97 -8.03 5.22 -17.63
CA ALA A 97 -8.02 6.66 -17.83
C ALA A 97 -7.92 7.02 -19.33
N GLU A 98 -7.08 6.32 -20.08
CA GLU A 98 -6.94 6.47 -21.54
C GLU A 98 -8.22 6.03 -22.29
N ALA A 99 -8.93 5.02 -21.77
CA ALA A 99 -10.21 4.56 -22.31
C ALA A 99 -11.40 5.50 -21.99
N GLY A 100 -11.16 6.62 -21.30
CA GLY A 100 -12.21 7.59 -20.94
C GLY A 100 -13.16 7.10 -19.84
N MET A 101 -12.80 6.02 -19.13
CA MET A 101 -13.51 5.69 -17.90
C MET A 101 -13.04 6.67 -16.82
N PRO A 102 -13.97 7.38 -16.15
CA PRO A 102 -13.59 8.27 -15.08
C PRO A 102 -12.82 7.47 -14.03
N ARG A 103 -11.67 8.00 -13.60
CA ARG A 103 -11.04 7.56 -12.35
C ARG A 103 -12.16 7.52 -11.34
N ALA A 104 -12.49 6.35 -10.82
CA ALA A 104 -13.55 6.19 -9.83
C ALA A 104 -13.06 6.80 -8.51
N SER A 105 -12.93 8.12 -8.50
CA SER A 105 -12.97 8.97 -7.33
C SER A 105 -14.38 8.83 -6.79
N GLY A 106 -14.60 7.81 -5.96
CA GLY A 106 -15.81 7.69 -5.16
C GLY A 106 -16.07 9.02 -4.44
N THR A 107 -17.06 9.74 -4.94
CA THR A 107 -17.70 10.95 -4.41
C THR A 107 -19.11 10.82 -4.98
N GLU A 108 -20.05 10.20 -4.27
CA GLU A 108 -21.01 10.95 -3.42
C GLU A 108 -20.65 12.42 -3.20
#